data_AF-A0A7V8E5Z5-F1
#
_entry.id   AF-A0A7V8E5Z5-F1
#
_cell.length_a   1.000
_cell.length_b   1.000
_cell.length_c   1.000
_cell.angle_alpha   90.00
_cell.angle_beta   90.00
_cell.angle_gamma   90.00
#
_symmetry.space_group_name_H-M   'P 1'
#
loop_
_entity.id
_entity.type
_entity.pdbx_description
1 polymer ?
#
loop_
_entity_poly.entity_id
_entity_poly.type
_entity_poly.pdbx_seq_one_letter_code
_entity_poly.pdbx_strand_id
1 'polypeptide(L)'
;MHQHLAAPSRDSRGPMWKWVGVLTSVNALSLLATWAEVSLVWPKILGYPLMLVNCAAVALLLAAILSILGVLPMMACSLFSPGARKLLGPFLALAATLTFTSFLAQLGCRFIWDRGFSELARNSSPLVSAIRKFETDRGRPPADLEALVAEGYIAAVPATPCGCSDYRYNVKSRGNPWTLTVTPPFRGIGSDRFDYWPHQDYPERDLGGRYERIGDWAYYHE
;
A
#
# COMPACT_ATOMS: atom_id res chain seq x y z
N MET A 1 49.05 29.07 51.30
CA MET A 1 47.61 29.26 51.03
C MET A 1 47.27 28.51 49.74
N HIS A 2 47.09 27.18 49.85
CA HIS A 2 46.85 26.30 48.71
C HIS A 2 45.32 26.14 48.53
N GLN A 3 44.78 26.72 47.46
CA GLN A 3 43.40 26.48 47.06
C GLN A 3 43.28 25.07 46.47
N HIS A 4 42.60 24.18 47.21
CA HIS A 4 42.11 22.91 46.66
C HIS A 4 41.03 23.20 45.61
N LEU A 5 41.39 23.07 44.34
CA LEU A 5 40.43 23.05 43.24
C LEU A 5 39.68 21.71 43.30
N ALA A 6 38.41 21.75 43.70
CA ALA A 6 37.52 20.60 43.69
C ALA A 6 37.36 20.09 42.25
N ALA A 7 37.58 18.79 42.06
CA ALA A 7 37.39 18.15 40.77
C ALA A 7 35.92 18.29 40.33
N PRO A 8 35.64 18.70 39.08
CA PRO A 8 34.27 18.87 38.60
C PRO A 8 33.53 17.52 38.66
N SER A 9 32.38 17.52 39.34
CA SER A 9 31.54 16.33 39.50
C SER A 9 31.10 15.82 38.14
N ARG A 10 31.58 14.62 37.80
CA ARG A 10 31.47 13.97 36.50
C ARG A 10 30.11 13.33 36.31
N ASP A 11 29.04 14.11 36.37
CA ASP A 11 27.69 13.66 36.00
C ASP A 11 27.13 14.52 34.86
N SER A 12 27.85 14.52 33.74
CA SER A 12 27.47 15.23 32.51
C SER A 12 26.63 14.36 31.57
N ARG A 13 26.02 13.27 32.06
CA ARG A 13 24.95 12.56 31.34
C ARG A 13 23.68 13.42 31.40
N GLY A 14 23.76 14.58 30.76
CA GLY A 14 22.72 15.60 30.74
C GLY A 14 21.42 15.15 30.05
N PRO A 15 20.44 16.04 29.98
CA PRO A 15 19.03 15.80 29.60
C PRO A 15 18.80 15.14 28.22
N MET A 16 19.84 14.93 27.42
CA MET A 16 19.77 14.36 26.07
C MET A 16 19.10 12.98 26.03
N TRP A 17 19.34 12.11 27.01
CA TRP A 17 18.71 10.78 27.08
C TRP A 17 17.21 10.84 27.33
N LYS A 18 16.75 11.87 28.08
CA LYS A 18 15.32 12.10 28.31
C LYS A 18 14.62 12.46 26.99
N TRP A 19 15.27 13.27 26.16
CA TRP A 19 14.72 13.65 24.85
C TRP A 19 14.67 12.50 23.84
N VAL A 20 15.69 11.63 23.81
CA VAL A 20 15.67 10.43 22.96
C VAL A 20 14.51 9.51 23.34
N GLY A 21 14.30 9.28 24.65
CA GLY A 21 13.18 8.47 25.13
C GLY A 21 11.80 9.08 24.82
N VAL A 22 11.66 10.41 24.94
CA VAL A 22 10.42 11.12 24.59
C VAL A 22 10.12 11.00 23.10
N LEU A 23 11.11 11.23 22.22
CA LEU A 23 10.93 11.14 20.77
C LEU A 23 10.60 9.73 20.29
N THR A 24 11.18 8.69 20.89
CA THR A 24 10.81 7.30 20.58
C THR A 24 9.41 6.94 21.08
N SER A 25 9.03 7.43 22.27
CA SER A 25 7.71 7.16 22.86
C SER A 25 6.58 7.86 22.10
N VAL A 26 6.78 9.10 21.65
CA VAL A 26 5.80 9.84 20.85
C VAL A 26 5.59 9.16 19.50
N ASN A 27 6.66 8.71 18.83
CA ASN A 27 6.53 7.97 17.58
C ASN A 27 5.81 6.62 17.76
N ALA A 28 6.07 5.90 18.85
CA ALA A 28 5.38 4.65 19.15
C ALA A 28 3.88 4.88 19.44
N LEU A 29 3.52 5.94 20.17
CA LEU A 29 2.14 6.30 20.47
C LEU A 29 1.38 6.77 19.23
N SER A 30 2.01 7.55 18.35
CA SER A 30 1.40 7.91 17.06
C SER A 30 1.17 6.68 16.20
N LEU A 31 2.12 5.74 16.15
CA LEU A 31 1.96 4.45 15.47
C LEU A 31 0.73 3.68 15.98
N LEU A 32 0.60 3.59 17.31
CA LEU A 32 -0.48 2.86 17.98
C LEU A 32 -1.84 3.52 17.80
N ALA A 33 -1.90 4.87 17.78
CA ALA A 33 -3.13 5.61 17.53
C ALA A 33 -3.62 5.41 16.09
N THR A 34 -2.72 5.48 15.10
CA THR A 34 -3.05 5.15 13.71
C THR A 34 -3.48 3.69 13.58
N TRP A 35 -2.88 2.79 14.37
CA TRP A 35 -3.29 1.38 14.45
C TRP A 35 -4.70 1.18 15.00
N ALA A 36 -5.05 1.89 16.08
CA ALA A 36 -6.34 1.78 16.75
C ALA A 36 -7.49 2.25 15.83
N GLU A 37 -7.31 3.39 15.16
CA GLU A 37 -8.33 3.92 14.23
C GLU A 37 -8.54 2.99 13.01
N VAL A 38 -7.46 2.42 12.48
CA VAL A 38 -7.53 1.50 11.33
C VAL A 38 -8.17 0.15 11.71
N SER A 39 -8.00 -0.30 12.96
CA SER A 39 -8.55 -1.56 13.45
C SER A 39 -10.05 -1.53 13.79
N LEU A 40 -10.62 -0.33 14.07
CA LEU A 40 -11.98 -0.18 14.59
C LEU A 40 -13.08 -0.22 13.52
N VAL A 41 -12.76 -0.05 12.24
CA VAL A 41 -13.81 0.25 11.24
C VAL A 41 -14.12 -0.93 10.30
N TRP A 42 -13.21 -1.88 10.01
CA TRP A 42 -13.26 -2.60 8.72
C TRP A 42 -13.51 -4.14 8.70
N PRO A 43 -14.38 -4.78 9.51
CA PRO A 43 -14.52 -6.25 9.57
C PRO A 43 -15.38 -6.81 8.44
N LYS A 44 -14.74 -7.27 7.35
CA LYS A 44 -15.16 -8.48 6.60
C LYS A 44 -14.11 -8.96 5.57
N ILE A 45 -13.28 -9.91 6.05
CA ILE A 45 -12.77 -11.10 5.34
C ILE A 45 -11.76 -10.85 4.20
N LEU A 46 -10.49 -11.15 4.50
CA LEU A 46 -9.26 -11.17 3.68
C LEU A 46 -8.52 -9.84 3.39
N GLY A 47 -9.16 -8.68 3.52
CA GLY A 47 -8.47 -7.36 3.44
C GLY A 47 -7.59 -7.01 4.66
N TYR A 48 -7.81 -7.67 5.80
CA TYR A 48 -7.14 -7.39 7.08
C TYR A 48 -5.63 -7.55 7.10
N PRO A 49 -5.07 -8.74 6.81
CA PRO A 49 -3.63 -8.96 6.98
C PRO A 49 -2.83 -8.11 5.99
N LEU A 50 -3.33 -7.91 4.76
CA LEU A 50 -2.70 -7.08 3.74
C LEU A 50 -2.62 -5.60 4.15
N MET A 51 -3.72 -5.06 4.68
CA MET A 51 -3.75 -3.70 5.18
C MET A 51 -2.83 -3.54 6.40
N LEU A 52 -2.90 -4.48 7.35
CA LEU A 52 -2.04 -4.49 8.54
C LEU A 52 -0.54 -4.57 8.18
N VAL A 53 -0.17 -5.44 7.23
CA VAL A 53 1.21 -5.56 6.73
C VAL A 53 1.67 -4.25 6.12
N ASN A 54 0.82 -3.56 5.39
CA ASN A 54 1.21 -2.31 4.75
C ASN A 54 1.22 -1.12 5.73
N CYS A 55 0.27 -1.02 6.66
CA CYS A 55 0.34 -0.05 7.75
C CYS A 55 1.62 -0.24 8.58
N ALA A 56 1.97 -1.49 8.89
CA ALA A 56 3.24 -1.81 9.53
C ALA A 56 4.44 -1.42 8.64
N ALA A 57 4.39 -1.67 7.33
CA ALA A 57 5.45 -1.27 6.39
C ALA A 57 5.64 0.26 6.34
N VAL A 58 4.56 1.03 6.25
CA VAL A 58 4.61 2.50 6.26
C VAL A 58 5.14 3.02 7.59
N ALA A 59 4.67 2.45 8.69
CA ALA A 59 5.15 2.79 10.02
C ALA A 59 6.65 2.49 10.20
N LEU A 60 7.12 1.34 9.71
CA LEU A 60 8.53 0.98 9.69
C LEU A 60 9.34 1.91 8.79
N LEU A 61 8.80 2.32 7.64
CA LEU A 61 9.43 3.28 6.73
C LEU A 61 9.60 4.64 7.39
N LEU A 62 8.55 5.15 8.05
CA LEU A 62 8.62 6.41 8.81
C LEU A 62 9.66 6.32 9.94
N ALA A 63 9.67 5.22 10.68
CA ALA A 63 10.68 4.97 11.71
C ALA A 63 12.10 4.90 11.11
N ALA A 64 12.26 4.32 9.92
CA ALA A 64 13.53 4.27 9.20
C ALA A 64 13.99 5.68 8.76
N ILE A 65 13.09 6.50 8.19
CA ILE A 65 13.38 7.89 7.80
C ILE A 65 13.82 8.69 9.03
N LEU A 66 13.07 8.61 10.13
CA LEU A 66 13.40 9.31 11.38
C LEU A 66 14.74 8.83 11.96
N SER A 67 15.05 7.55 11.83
CA SER A 67 16.34 6.99 12.24
C SER A 67 17.48 7.55 11.39
N ILE A 68 17.32 7.64 10.06
CA ILE A 68 18.31 8.25 9.15
C ILE A 68 18.52 9.73 9.47
N LEU A 69 17.43 10.47 9.70
CA LEU A 69 17.49 11.88 10.10
C LEU A 69 18.20 12.05 11.46
N GLY A 70 18.11 11.09 12.37
CA GLY A 70 18.85 11.06 13.63
C GLY A 70 20.33 10.67 13.47
N VAL A 71 20.67 9.84 12.48
CA VAL A 71 22.05 9.41 12.20
C VAL A 71 22.92 10.58 11.74
N LEU A 72 22.41 11.49 10.90
CA LEU A 72 23.18 12.63 10.39
C LEU A 72 23.74 13.55 11.49
N PRO A 73 22.94 14.09 12.44
CA PRO A 73 23.46 14.88 13.55
C PRO A 73 24.33 14.03 14.49
N MET A 74 24.03 12.75 14.68
CA MET A 74 24.89 11.86 15.46
C MET A 74 26.27 11.67 14.82
N MET A 75 26.35 11.52 13.49
CA MET A 75 27.61 11.47 12.76
C MET A 75 28.40 12.77 12.96
N ALA A 76 27.75 13.92 12.84
CA ALA A 76 28.38 15.21 13.12
C ALA A 76 28.90 15.30 14.56
N CYS A 77 28.09 14.94 15.56
CA CYS A 77 28.50 14.92 16.96
C CYS A 77 29.61 13.90 17.25
N SER A 78 29.66 12.79 16.51
CA SER A 78 30.69 11.75 16.67
C SER A 78 32.08 12.23 16.27
N LEU A 79 32.19 13.25 15.42
CA LEU A 79 33.46 13.89 15.10
C LEU A 79 34.07 14.56 16.34
N PHE A 80 33.23 15.16 17.18
CA PHE A 80 33.63 15.97 18.33
C PHE A 80 33.56 15.25 19.69
N SER A 81 32.76 14.18 19.81
CA SER A 81 32.56 13.46 21.08
C SER A 81 32.86 11.96 20.96
N PRO A 82 33.86 11.43 21.72
CA PRO A 82 34.15 10.00 21.73
C PRO A 82 33.02 9.17 22.35
N GLY A 83 32.15 9.77 23.17
CA GLY A 83 30.94 9.12 23.69
C GLY A 83 29.90 8.86 22.58
N ALA A 84 29.72 9.83 21.68
CA ALA A 84 28.79 9.68 20.55
C ALA A 84 29.22 8.58 19.56
N ARG A 85 30.53 8.39 19.36
CA ARG A 85 31.06 7.30 18.51
C ARG A 85 30.63 5.91 18.97
N LYS A 86 30.52 5.67 20.29
CA LYS A 86 30.07 4.38 20.83
C LYS A 86 28.59 4.09 20.56
N LEU A 87 27.79 5.13 20.36
CA LEU A 87 26.34 5.01 20.10
C LEU A 87 26.00 4.96 18.62
N LEU A 88 26.91 5.43 17.76
CA LEU A 88 26.70 5.46 16.31
C LEU A 88 26.46 4.07 15.72
N GLY A 89 27.26 3.07 16.10
CA GLY A 89 27.13 1.69 15.60
C GLY A 89 25.74 1.09 15.84
N PRO A 90 25.24 1.05 17.09
CA PRO A 90 23.89 0.57 17.39
C PRO A 90 22.78 1.32 16.64
N PHE A 91 22.87 2.65 16.51
CA PHE A 91 21.89 3.44 15.76
C PHE A 91 21.89 3.12 14.27
N LEU A 92 23.07 2.97 13.66
CA LEU A 92 23.19 2.56 12.26
C LEU A 92 22.60 1.16 12.05
N ALA A 93 22.86 0.22 12.97
CA ALA A 93 22.29 -1.13 12.91
C ALA A 93 20.76 -1.12 13.01
N LEU A 94 20.20 -0.30 13.90
CA LEU A 94 18.75 -0.12 14.02
C LEU A 94 18.15 0.48 12.73
N ALA A 95 18.74 1.56 12.20
CA ALA A 95 18.28 2.19 10.97
C ALA A 95 18.32 1.23 9.78
N ALA A 96 19.40 0.45 9.64
CA ALA A 96 19.53 -0.57 8.61
C ALA A 96 18.47 -1.68 8.75
N THR A 97 18.22 -2.15 9.97
CA THR A 97 17.21 -3.18 10.26
C THR A 97 15.80 -2.71 9.92
N LEU A 98 15.44 -1.48 10.31
CA LEU A 98 14.13 -0.88 9.99
C LEU A 98 13.95 -0.67 8.48
N THR A 99 14.99 -0.19 7.80
CA THR A 99 14.96 0.01 6.34
C THR A 99 14.78 -1.33 5.61
N PHE A 100 15.56 -2.35 6.00
CA PHE A 100 15.51 -3.67 5.39
C PHE A 100 14.17 -4.36 5.60
N THR A 101 13.62 -4.31 6.82
CA THR A 101 12.29 -4.89 7.12
C THR A 101 11.16 -4.17 6.38
N SER A 102 11.20 -2.84 6.30
CA SER A 102 10.27 -2.06 5.47
C SER A 102 10.35 -2.48 3.99
N PHE A 103 11.55 -2.65 3.45
CA PHE A 103 11.74 -3.09 2.08
C PHE A 103 11.14 -4.48 1.82
N LEU A 104 11.41 -5.45 2.69
CA LEU A 104 10.82 -6.79 2.59
C LEU A 104 9.28 -6.76 2.68
N ALA A 105 8.73 -5.92 3.55
CA ALA A 105 7.29 -5.76 3.69
C ALA A 105 6.65 -5.18 2.41
N GLN A 106 7.30 -4.22 1.75
CA GLN A 106 6.84 -3.68 0.47
C GLN A 106 6.88 -4.73 -0.65
N LEU A 107 7.94 -5.56 -0.71
CA LEU A 107 8.00 -6.68 -1.67
C LEU A 107 6.88 -7.69 -1.43
N GLY A 108 6.63 -8.05 -0.16
CA GLY A 108 5.53 -8.93 0.20
C GLY A 108 4.16 -8.35 -0.18
N CYS A 109 3.94 -7.06 0.08
CA CYS A 109 2.69 -6.38 -0.30
C CYS A 109 2.48 -6.40 -1.81
N ARG A 110 3.51 -6.14 -2.61
CA ARG A 110 3.43 -6.18 -4.07
C ARG A 110 3.07 -7.57 -4.58
N PHE A 111 3.73 -8.61 -4.06
CA PHE A 111 3.45 -9.99 -4.46
C PHE A 111 2.01 -10.40 -4.17
N ILE A 112 1.48 -10.05 -2.99
CA ILE A 112 0.10 -10.39 -2.64
C ILE A 112 -0.88 -9.58 -3.51
N TRP A 113 -0.57 -8.31 -3.78
CA TRP A 113 -1.37 -7.46 -4.67
C TRP A 113 -1.44 -8.03 -6.09
N ASP A 114 -0.30 -8.38 -6.70
CA ASP A 114 -0.23 -8.96 -8.04
C ASP A 114 -1.05 -10.25 -8.13
N ARG A 115 -0.94 -11.10 -7.10
CA ARG A 115 -1.70 -12.34 -7.01
C ARG A 115 -3.20 -12.09 -6.87
N GLY A 116 -3.61 -11.12 -6.04
CA GLY A 116 -5.01 -10.76 -5.85
C GLY A 116 -5.68 -10.26 -7.13
N PHE A 117 -5.01 -9.38 -7.89
CA PHE A 117 -5.52 -8.91 -9.18
C PHE A 117 -5.50 -9.98 -10.26
N SER A 118 -4.49 -10.86 -10.26
CA SER A 118 -4.46 -12.02 -11.16
C SER A 118 -5.60 -13.00 -10.88
N GLU A 119 -5.95 -13.20 -9.61
CA GLU A 119 -7.08 -14.04 -9.20
C GLU A 119 -8.42 -13.38 -9.55
N LEU A 120 -8.56 -12.07 -9.31
CA LEU A 120 -9.72 -11.29 -9.77
C LEU A 120 -9.90 -11.43 -11.28
N ALA A 121 -8.86 -11.17 -12.09
CA ALA A 121 -8.92 -11.31 -13.55
C ALA A 121 -9.37 -12.71 -13.99
N ARG A 122 -8.88 -13.76 -13.33
CA ARG A 122 -9.28 -15.14 -13.59
C ARG A 122 -10.74 -15.39 -13.24
N ASN A 123 -11.19 -14.93 -12.08
CA ASN A 123 -12.58 -15.08 -11.63
C ASN A 123 -13.56 -14.24 -12.46
N SER A 124 -13.09 -13.16 -13.10
CA SER A 124 -13.85 -12.37 -14.07
C SER A 124 -13.96 -13.02 -15.44
N SER A 125 -13.13 -14.03 -15.76
CA SER A 125 -13.10 -14.66 -17.08
C SER A 125 -14.46 -15.20 -17.55
N PRO A 126 -15.25 -15.91 -16.72
CA PRO A 126 -16.58 -16.37 -17.12
C PRO A 126 -17.53 -15.22 -17.53
N LEU A 127 -17.47 -14.09 -16.82
CA LEU A 127 -18.29 -12.91 -17.15
C LEU A 127 -17.89 -12.32 -18.51
N VAL A 128 -16.58 -12.14 -18.73
CA VAL A 128 -16.03 -11.65 -20.02
C VAL A 128 -16.43 -12.58 -21.17
N SER A 129 -16.30 -13.90 -20.98
CA SER A 129 -16.70 -14.89 -21.97
C SER A 129 -18.20 -14.84 -22.28
N ALA A 130 -19.04 -14.64 -21.27
CA ALA A 130 -20.48 -14.51 -21.45
C ALA A 130 -20.87 -13.25 -22.24
N ILE A 131 -20.24 -12.10 -21.94
CA ILE A 131 -20.45 -10.87 -22.72
C ILE A 131 -20.08 -11.08 -24.19
N ARG A 132 -18.92 -11.69 -24.45
CA ARG A 132 -18.47 -11.99 -25.83
C ARG A 132 -19.42 -12.95 -26.55
N LYS A 133 -19.92 -13.97 -25.85
CA LYS A 133 -20.88 -14.92 -26.40
C LYS A 133 -22.21 -14.22 -26.74
N PHE A 134 -22.73 -13.40 -25.82
CA PHE A 134 -23.92 -12.58 -26.06
C PHE A 134 -23.75 -11.69 -27.29
N GLU A 135 -22.60 -11.02 -27.39
CA GLU A 135 -22.28 -10.15 -28.52
C GLU A 135 -22.26 -10.91 -29.85
N THR A 136 -21.69 -12.11 -29.86
CA THR A 136 -21.67 -12.98 -31.04
C THR A 136 -23.09 -13.43 -31.44
N ASP A 137 -23.89 -13.86 -30.46
CA ASP A 137 -25.22 -14.42 -30.70
C ASP A 137 -26.26 -13.33 -31.05
N ARG A 138 -26.08 -12.09 -30.56
CA ARG A 138 -27.03 -10.97 -30.75
C ARG A 138 -26.53 -9.88 -31.71
N GLY A 139 -25.26 -9.91 -32.12
CA GLY A 139 -24.62 -8.88 -32.92
C GLY A 139 -24.43 -7.53 -32.22
N ARG A 140 -24.57 -7.49 -30.88
CA ARG A 140 -24.42 -6.28 -30.05
C ARG A 140 -24.09 -6.65 -28.60
N PRO A 141 -23.34 -5.82 -27.86
CA PRO A 141 -23.11 -6.07 -26.44
C PRO A 141 -24.42 -5.98 -25.62
N PRO A 142 -24.49 -6.62 -24.44
CA PRO A 142 -25.65 -6.51 -23.56
C PRO A 142 -25.80 -5.07 -23.05
N ALA A 143 -27.03 -4.67 -22.74
CA ALA A 143 -27.33 -3.34 -22.23
C ALA A 143 -26.75 -3.13 -20.82
N ASP A 144 -26.81 -4.18 -20.00
CA ASP A 144 -26.32 -4.26 -18.63
C ASP A 144 -25.89 -5.72 -18.32
N LEU A 145 -25.38 -5.98 -17.12
CA LEU A 145 -24.91 -7.32 -16.75
C LEU A 145 -26.07 -8.26 -16.41
N GLU A 146 -27.21 -7.72 -15.97
CA GLU A 146 -28.42 -8.43 -15.63
C GLU A 146 -29.07 -9.07 -16.86
N ALA A 147 -28.95 -8.47 -18.04
CA ALA A 147 -29.39 -9.05 -19.30
C ALA A 147 -28.71 -10.41 -19.59
N LEU A 148 -27.45 -10.58 -19.20
CA LEU A 148 -26.74 -11.86 -19.34
C LEU A 148 -27.35 -12.95 -18.46
N VAL A 149 -27.79 -12.57 -17.25
CA VAL A 149 -28.44 -13.48 -16.31
C VAL A 149 -29.85 -13.83 -16.79
N ALA A 150 -30.63 -12.80 -17.19
CA ALA A 150 -32.00 -12.95 -17.65
C ALA A 150 -32.11 -13.84 -18.90
N GLU A 151 -31.15 -13.75 -19.80
CA GLU A 151 -31.09 -14.57 -21.02
C GLU A 151 -30.35 -15.91 -20.81
N GLY A 152 -29.87 -16.20 -19.61
CA GLY A 152 -29.27 -17.49 -19.25
C GLY A 152 -27.86 -17.72 -19.79
N TYR A 153 -27.11 -16.67 -20.14
CA TYR A 153 -25.69 -16.79 -20.51
C TYR A 153 -24.82 -17.06 -19.28
N ILE A 154 -25.22 -16.57 -18.10
CA ILE A 154 -24.59 -16.87 -16.80
C ILE A 154 -25.67 -17.08 -15.74
N ALA A 155 -25.37 -17.85 -14.69
CA ALA A 155 -26.31 -18.06 -13.59
C ALA A 155 -26.49 -16.82 -12.70
N ALA A 156 -25.42 -16.09 -12.46
CA ALA A 156 -25.39 -14.82 -11.71
C ALA A 156 -24.11 -14.06 -12.07
N VAL A 157 -24.11 -12.73 -11.91
CA VAL A 157 -22.89 -11.92 -12.02
C VAL A 157 -21.91 -12.37 -10.91
N PRO A 158 -20.67 -12.74 -11.24
CA PRO A 158 -19.73 -13.16 -10.21
C PRO A 158 -19.47 -12.03 -9.23
N ALA A 159 -19.34 -12.35 -7.94
CA ALA A 159 -18.91 -11.36 -6.95
C ALA A 159 -17.43 -10.99 -7.18
N THR A 160 -17.07 -9.75 -6.90
CA THR A 160 -15.66 -9.33 -6.85
C THR A 160 -15.05 -9.75 -5.50
N PRO A 161 -13.77 -10.16 -5.47
CA PRO A 161 -13.12 -10.58 -4.23
C PRO A 161 -12.77 -9.39 -3.33
N CYS A 162 -12.46 -9.69 -2.06
CA CYS A 162 -11.65 -8.86 -1.17
C CYS A 162 -12.11 -7.42 -0.92
N GLY A 163 -13.41 -7.14 -0.99
CA GLY A 163 -13.95 -5.79 -0.71
C GLY A 163 -13.74 -4.79 -1.84
N CYS A 164 -13.39 -5.27 -3.04
CA CYS A 164 -13.56 -4.49 -4.26
C CYS A 164 -15.03 -4.07 -4.43
N SER A 165 -15.27 -3.01 -5.20
CA SER A 165 -16.62 -2.67 -5.64
C SER A 165 -17.20 -3.77 -6.52
N ASP A 166 -18.52 -3.75 -6.71
CA ASP A 166 -19.15 -4.49 -7.80
C ASP A 166 -18.61 -4.04 -9.17
N TYR A 167 -18.83 -4.86 -10.19
CA TYR A 167 -18.47 -4.52 -11.56
C TYR A 167 -19.27 -3.31 -12.04
N ARG A 168 -18.56 -2.27 -12.48
CA ARG A 168 -19.14 -1.19 -13.26
C ARG A 168 -19.00 -1.52 -14.74
N TYR A 169 -20.12 -1.74 -15.40
CA TYR A 169 -20.19 -2.01 -16.84
C TYR A 169 -20.58 -0.74 -17.60
N ASN A 170 -19.83 -0.41 -18.66
CA ASN A 170 -20.13 0.74 -19.51
C ASN A 170 -20.15 0.32 -20.98
N VAL A 171 -21.19 0.72 -21.71
CA VAL A 171 -21.29 0.47 -23.16
C VAL A 171 -20.68 1.63 -23.94
N LYS A 172 -19.95 1.35 -25.03
CA LYS A 172 -19.33 2.34 -25.93
C LYS A 172 -18.41 3.35 -25.22
N SER A 173 -17.49 2.85 -24.39
CA SER A 173 -16.52 3.68 -23.67
C SER A 173 -15.17 3.66 -24.36
N ARG A 174 -14.58 4.84 -24.63
CA ARG A 174 -13.19 4.99 -25.11
C ARG A 174 -12.85 4.12 -26.34
N GLY A 175 -13.74 4.09 -27.33
CA GLY A 175 -13.54 3.31 -28.56
C GLY A 175 -13.72 1.79 -28.40
N ASN A 176 -14.03 1.31 -27.19
CA ASN A 176 -14.36 -0.08 -26.92
C ASN A 176 -15.88 -0.29 -26.93
N PRO A 177 -16.39 -1.45 -27.43
CA PRO A 177 -17.82 -1.72 -27.48
C PRO A 177 -18.45 -1.76 -26.09
N TRP A 178 -17.67 -2.20 -25.09
CA TRP A 178 -18.02 -2.20 -23.68
C TRP A 178 -16.74 -2.20 -22.84
N THR A 179 -16.84 -1.83 -21.56
CA THR A 179 -15.74 -1.99 -20.59
C THR A 179 -16.28 -2.49 -19.25
N LEU A 180 -15.44 -3.22 -18.51
CA LEU A 180 -15.68 -3.54 -17.10
C LEU A 180 -14.66 -2.78 -16.25
N THR A 181 -15.11 -2.23 -15.14
CA THR A 181 -14.25 -1.57 -14.16
C THR A 181 -14.59 -2.08 -12.77
N VAL A 182 -13.55 -2.42 -12.02
CA VAL A 182 -13.65 -2.77 -10.59
C VAL A 182 -12.79 -1.78 -9.81
N THR A 183 -13.37 -1.13 -8.82
CA THR A 183 -12.61 -0.26 -7.90
C THR A 183 -12.07 -1.12 -6.76
N PRO A 184 -10.74 -1.18 -6.55
CA PRO A 184 -10.15 -1.89 -5.41
C PRO A 184 -10.69 -1.37 -4.06
N PRO A 185 -10.66 -2.19 -2.99
CA PRO A 185 -10.98 -1.73 -1.64
C PRO A 185 -10.07 -0.55 -1.27
N PHE A 186 -10.67 0.63 -1.15
CA PHE A 186 -9.92 1.88 -1.20
C PHE A 186 -9.09 2.18 0.06
N ARG A 187 -7.94 2.85 -0.15
CA ARG A 187 -7.06 3.49 0.83
C ARG A 187 -7.11 5.03 0.75
N GLY A 188 -8.23 5.68 1.10
CA GLY A 188 -8.34 7.15 1.07
C GLY A 188 -8.73 7.83 -0.26
N ILE A 189 -7.93 8.83 -0.71
CA ILE A 189 -8.25 9.79 -1.80
C ILE A 189 -7.61 9.36 -3.12
N GLY A 190 -8.16 8.37 -3.82
CA GLY A 190 -7.66 8.10 -5.16
C GLY A 190 -8.68 7.48 -6.09
N SER A 191 -8.27 7.34 -7.34
CA SER A 191 -9.10 6.90 -8.47
C SER A 191 -8.53 5.64 -9.15
N ASP A 192 -7.72 4.87 -8.42
CA ASP A 192 -7.26 3.54 -8.81
C ASP A 192 -8.43 2.66 -9.27
N ARG A 193 -8.22 1.97 -10.38
CA ARG A 193 -9.24 1.09 -10.97
C ARG A 193 -8.62 -0.08 -11.71
N PHE A 194 -9.33 -1.20 -11.74
CA PHE A 194 -8.97 -2.38 -12.48
C PHE A 194 -9.94 -2.57 -13.64
N ASP A 195 -9.44 -2.33 -14.84
CA ASP A 195 -10.24 -2.20 -16.06
C ASP A 195 -10.04 -3.39 -17.00
N TYR A 196 -11.10 -3.76 -17.70
CA TYR A 196 -11.08 -4.66 -18.84
C TYR A 196 -11.62 -3.96 -20.08
N TRP A 197 -10.79 -3.87 -21.12
CA TRP A 197 -11.14 -3.31 -22.43
C TRP A 197 -11.07 -4.41 -23.51
N PRO A 198 -12.16 -4.73 -24.22
CA PRO A 198 -12.21 -5.77 -25.24
C PRO A 198 -11.12 -5.68 -26.31
N HIS A 199 -10.75 -4.46 -26.74
CA HIS A 199 -9.70 -4.23 -27.72
C HIS A 199 -8.29 -4.27 -27.13
N GLN A 200 -8.15 -4.34 -25.81
CA GLN A 200 -6.87 -4.43 -25.10
C GLN A 200 -5.92 -3.28 -25.43
N ASP A 201 -6.46 -2.11 -25.77
CA ASP A 201 -5.77 -0.91 -26.25
C ASP A 201 -5.53 0.11 -25.12
N TYR A 202 -5.13 -0.38 -23.94
CA TYR A 202 -4.81 0.47 -22.79
C TYR A 202 -3.65 1.44 -23.12
N PRO A 203 -3.80 2.76 -22.90
CA PRO A 203 -2.72 3.72 -23.11
C PRO A 203 -1.66 3.58 -22.02
N GLU A 204 -0.41 3.93 -22.32
CA GLU A 204 0.65 3.92 -21.30
C GLU A 204 0.36 4.93 -20.17
N ARG A 205 -0.27 6.06 -20.51
CA ARG A 205 -0.66 7.12 -19.58
C ARG A 205 -2.04 7.67 -19.94
N ASP A 206 -2.81 8.03 -18.92
CA ASP A 206 -4.11 8.66 -19.05
C ASP A 206 -4.42 9.46 -17.79
N LEU A 207 -5.11 10.60 -17.88
CA LEU A 207 -5.55 11.43 -16.74
C LEU A 207 -4.52 11.67 -15.60
N GLY A 208 -3.21 11.61 -15.91
CA GLY A 208 -2.14 11.78 -14.92
C GLY A 208 -1.54 10.46 -14.39
N GLY A 209 -2.25 9.35 -14.53
CA GLY A 209 -1.84 8.03 -14.09
C GLY A 209 -1.22 7.15 -15.19
N ARG A 210 -0.97 5.87 -14.85
CA ARG A 210 -0.41 4.85 -15.74
C ARG A 210 -1.17 3.53 -15.65
N TYR A 211 -1.27 2.80 -16.75
CA TYR A 211 -1.80 1.44 -16.74
C TYR A 211 -0.67 0.41 -16.58
N GLU A 212 -0.87 -0.56 -15.68
CA GLU A 212 -0.07 -1.77 -15.55
C GLU A 212 -0.91 -2.97 -15.99
N ARG A 213 -0.44 -3.72 -17.00
CA ARG A 213 -1.16 -4.88 -17.51
C ARG A 213 -1.04 -6.07 -16.56
N ILE A 214 -2.17 -6.73 -16.32
CA ILE A 214 -2.29 -7.95 -15.51
C ILE A 214 -3.15 -8.95 -16.31
N GLY A 215 -2.50 -9.71 -17.18
CA GLY A 215 -3.20 -10.54 -18.16
C GLY A 215 -3.98 -9.69 -19.17
N ASP A 216 -5.26 -10.00 -19.38
CA ASP A 216 -6.17 -9.25 -20.26
C ASP A 216 -6.81 -8.03 -19.57
N TRP A 217 -6.46 -7.78 -18.31
CA TRP A 217 -6.92 -6.64 -17.53
C TRP A 217 -5.78 -5.63 -17.35
N ALA A 218 -6.11 -4.41 -16.96
CA ALA A 218 -5.12 -3.42 -16.61
C ALA A 218 -5.49 -2.70 -15.32
N TYR A 219 -4.52 -2.54 -14.44
CA TYR A 219 -4.63 -1.71 -13.25
C TYR A 219 -4.18 -0.28 -13.58
N TYR A 220 -5.06 0.67 -13.40
CA TYR A 220 -4.76 2.09 -13.49
C TYR A 220 -4.27 2.59 -12.13
N HIS A 221 -3.02 3.05 -12.10
CA HIS A 221 -2.41 3.75 -10.97
C HIS A 221 -2.61 5.25 -11.19
N GLU A 222 -3.34 5.94 -10.32
CA GLU A 222 -3.45 7.41 -10.35
C GLU A 222 -2.14 8.11 -9.99
#